data_AF-A0A482W6S6-F1
#
_entry.id   AF-A0A482W6S6-F1
#
_cell.length_a   1.000
_cell.length_b   1.000
_cell.length_c   1.000
_cell.angle_alpha   90.00
_cell.angle_beta   90.00
_cell.angle_gamma   90.00
#
_symmetry.space_group_name_H-M   'P 1'
#
loop_
_entity.id
_entity.type
_entity.pdbx_description
1 polymer ?
#
loop_
_entity_poly.entity_id
_entity_poly.type
_entity_poly.pdbx_seq_one_letter_code
_entity_poly.pdbx_strand_id
1 'polypeptide(L)'
;MFSNGLTCNLPFSCMSVTRDSGSDELLPNKMAREPVLLNVYDMYKINEYTSSIGLGVFHSGVEIYGTEYAYGGHQYPFTGIFDINPRDERDLGDQFRFR
;
A
#
# COMPACT_ATOMS: atom_id res chain seq x y z
N MET A 1 45.25 -1.52 27.95
CA MET A 1 44.51 -2.04 29.14
C MET A 1 43.04 -2.14 28.76
N PHE A 2 42.35 -3.18 29.26
CA PHE A 2 40.89 -3.43 29.36
C PHE A 2 39.97 -2.19 29.10
N SER A 3 38.76 -2.23 28.55
CA SER A 3 37.81 -3.26 28.08
C SER A 3 36.64 -2.49 27.40
N ASN A 4 35.69 -2.99 26.61
CA ASN A 4 35.20 -4.32 26.18
C ASN A 4 34.82 -4.21 24.66
N GLY A 5 34.27 -5.18 23.92
CA GLY A 5 33.73 -6.51 24.26
C GLY A 5 32.18 -6.59 24.13
N LEU A 6 31.65 -6.56 22.90
CA LEU A 6 30.28 -6.99 22.57
C LEU A 6 30.24 -7.59 21.14
N THR A 7 30.54 -8.88 21.03
CA THR A 7 30.27 -9.67 19.82
C THR A 7 28.80 -10.10 19.81
N CYS A 8 28.01 -9.55 18.88
CA CYS A 8 26.60 -9.89 18.73
C CYS A 8 26.41 -11.27 18.08
N ASN A 9 26.37 -12.33 18.89
CA ASN A 9 25.96 -13.68 18.47
C ASN A 9 24.43 -13.86 18.64
N LEU A 10 23.63 -13.39 17.68
CA LEU A 10 22.19 -13.70 17.54
C LEU A 10 21.81 -13.72 16.04
N PRO A 11 20.95 -14.66 15.57
CA PRO A 11 20.84 -14.97 14.14
C PRO A 11 19.94 -14.03 13.30
N PHE A 12 19.37 -12.96 13.87
CA PHE A 12 18.47 -12.06 13.14
C PHE A 12 18.66 -10.58 13.53
N SER A 13 19.71 -9.94 13.00
CA SER A 13 19.72 -8.48 12.79
C SER A 13 20.77 -8.09 11.75
N CYS A 14 20.33 -7.78 10.52
CA CYS A 14 21.16 -7.21 9.45
C CYS A 14 20.45 -6.02 8.77
N MET A 15 19.91 -5.10 9.59
CA MET A 15 19.44 -3.78 9.13
C MET A 15 20.12 -2.62 9.87
N SER A 16 21.33 -2.85 10.39
CA SER A 16 22.24 -1.75 10.71
C SER A 16 22.81 -1.17 9.42
N VAL A 17 22.09 -0.23 8.81
CA VAL A 17 22.60 0.58 7.71
C VAL A 17 23.83 1.34 8.22
N THR A 18 25.01 0.87 7.83
CA THR A 18 26.26 1.58 8.06
C THR A 18 26.22 2.88 7.28
N ARG A 19 26.12 4.02 7.99
CA ARG A 19 26.30 5.36 7.41
C ARG A 19 27.78 5.54 7.06
N ASP A 20 28.19 4.97 5.94
CA ASP A 20 29.45 5.33 5.32
C ASP A 20 29.32 6.77 4.76
N SER A 21 30.28 7.61 5.10
CA SER A 21 30.18 9.05 4.91
C SER A 21 30.90 9.45 3.62
N GLY A 22 30.30 9.19 2.46
CA GLY A 22 30.98 9.48 1.18
C GLY A 22 30.28 9.14 -0.14
N SER A 23 28.96 8.91 -0.20
CA SER A 23 28.28 8.48 -1.45
C SER A 23 26.96 9.18 -1.79
N ASP A 24 26.64 10.30 -1.13
CA ASP A 24 25.36 11.03 -1.27
C ASP A 24 25.16 11.76 -2.63
N GLU A 25 26.11 11.72 -3.57
CA GLU A 25 26.05 12.54 -4.82
C GLU A 25 25.64 11.81 -6.11
N LEU A 26 25.26 10.51 -6.06
CA LEU A 26 24.82 9.75 -7.25
C LEU A 26 23.51 8.96 -7.10
N LEU A 27 22.79 9.10 -5.98
CA LEU A 27 21.42 8.61 -5.88
C LEU A 27 20.46 9.73 -6.29
N PRO A 28 19.46 9.48 -7.16
CA PRO A 28 18.53 10.52 -7.60
C PRO A 28 17.83 11.14 -6.40
N ASN A 29 17.96 12.46 -6.30
CA ASN A 29 17.61 13.26 -5.13
C ASN A 29 16.23 12.90 -4.57
N LYS A 30 16.23 12.27 -3.38
CA LYS A 30 15.08 12.15 -2.48
C LYS A 30 13.80 11.62 -3.16
N MET A 31 13.69 10.28 -3.29
CA MET A 31 12.40 9.64 -3.60
C MET A 31 11.28 10.27 -2.76
N ALA A 32 10.19 10.66 -3.40
CA ALA A 32 9.07 11.26 -2.70
C ALA A 32 8.55 10.25 -1.66
N ARG A 33 8.59 10.64 -0.38
CA ARG A 33 8.15 9.80 0.75
C ARG A 33 6.64 9.87 0.95
N GLU A 34 5.90 9.92 -0.16
CA GLU A 34 4.45 9.96 -0.14
C GLU A 34 3.93 8.58 0.31
N PRO A 35 3.01 8.50 1.29
CA PRO A 35 2.37 7.24 1.62
C PRO A 35 1.57 6.73 0.43
N VAL A 36 1.75 5.45 0.10
CA VAL A 36 0.89 4.72 -0.82
C VAL A 36 -0.07 3.91 0.03
N LEU A 37 -1.35 4.26 -0.01
CA LEU A 37 -2.41 3.57 0.74
C LEU A 37 -3.21 2.67 -0.21
N LEU A 38 -3.69 1.54 0.32
CA LEU A 38 -4.57 0.62 -0.39
C LEU A 38 -5.95 0.68 0.28
N ASN A 39 -6.89 1.36 -0.36
CA ASN A 39 -8.28 1.44 0.10
C ASN A 39 -9.02 0.20 -0.40
N VAL A 40 -9.74 -0.50 0.48
CA VAL A 40 -10.37 -1.80 0.19
C VAL A 40 -11.87 -1.71 0.46
N TYR A 41 -12.67 -2.25 -0.47
CA TYR A 41 -14.12 -2.20 -0.43
C TYR A 41 -14.72 -3.60 -0.49
N ASP A 42 -15.71 -3.87 0.34
CA ASP A 42 -16.58 -5.03 0.21
C ASP A 42 -17.52 -4.82 -0.99
N MET A 43 -17.49 -5.72 -1.98
CA MET A 43 -18.42 -5.68 -3.14
C MET A 43 -19.75 -6.40 -2.87
N TYR A 44 -19.79 -7.27 -1.87
CA TYR A 44 -20.97 -8.07 -1.53
C TYR A 44 -21.09 -8.23 -0.03
N LYS A 45 -22.31 -8.07 0.49
CA LYS A 45 -22.64 -8.30 1.91
C LYS A 45 -22.28 -9.69 2.42
N ILE A 46 -22.17 -10.69 1.53
CA ILE A 46 -21.76 -12.06 1.90
C ILE A 46 -20.34 -12.13 2.47
N ASN A 47 -19.46 -11.17 2.13
CA ASN A 47 -18.11 -11.06 2.68
C ASN A 47 -18.09 -10.99 4.21
N GLU A 48 -19.12 -10.41 4.84
CA GLU A 48 -19.25 -10.35 6.31
C GLU A 48 -19.22 -11.75 6.94
N TYR A 49 -19.78 -12.75 6.26
CA TYR A 49 -19.84 -14.13 6.72
C TYR A 49 -18.66 -14.97 6.20
N THR A 50 -18.30 -14.80 4.92
CA THR A 50 -17.31 -15.67 4.25
C THR A 50 -15.86 -15.26 4.48
N SER A 51 -15.57 -14.00 4.82
CA SER A 51 -14.18 -13.55 5.00
C SER A 51 -13.48 -14.25 6.18
N SER A 52 -14.25 -14.71 7.17
CA SER A 52 -13.76 -15.52 8.30
C SER A 52 -13.11 -16.85 7.90
N ILE A 53 -13.52 -17.42 6.76
CA ILE A 53 -12.95 -18.65 6.17
C ILE A 53 -12.04 -18.37 4.97
N GLY A 54 -11.61 -17.12 4.79
CA GLY A 54 -10.69 -16.71 3.72
C GLY A 54 -11.34 -16.53 2.35
N LEU A 55 -12.68 -16.41 2.26
CA LEU A 55 -13.41 -16.22 1.01
C LEU A 55 -14.12 -14.87 0.95
N GLY A 56 -14.03 -14.17 -0.17
CA GLY A 56 -14.75 -12.93 -0.40
C GLY A 56 -14.38 -12.31 -1.75
N VAL A 57 -15.19 -11.36 -2.21
CA VAL A 57 -14.89 -10.57 -3.41
C VAL A 57 -14.76 -9.11 -3.00
N PHE A 58 -13.57 -8.57 -3.20
CA PHE A 58 -13.18 -7.23 -2.79
C PHE A 58 -12.75 -6.41 -4.00
N HIS A 59 -12.95 -5.11 -3.92
CA HIS A 59 -12.37 -4.15 -4.82
C HIS A 59 -11.35 -3.28 -4.07
N SER A 60 -10.40 -2.68 -4.78
CA SER A 60 -9.40 -1.83 -4.16
C SER A 60 -8.92 -0.72 -5.07
N GLY A 61 -8.78 0.48 -4.49
CA GLY A 61 -8.11 1.63 -5.09
C GLY A 61 -6.76 1.90 -4.43
N VAL A 62 -5.86 2.53 -5.17
CA VAL A 62 -4.53 2.95 -4.68
C VAL A 62 -4.54 4.46 -4.49
N GLU A 63 -4.39 4.91 -3.25
CA GLU A 63 -4.37 6.32 -2.87
C GLU A 63 -2.92 6.81 -2.74
N ILE A 64 -2.58 7.87 -3.47
CA ILE A 64 -1.28 8.55 -3.47
C ILE A 64 -1.54 10.05 -3.72
N TYR A 65 -0.85 10.95 -3.00
CA TYR A 65 -1.03 12.40 -3.13
C TYR A 65 -2.47 12.89 -2.89
N GLY A 66 -3.25 12.17 -2.08
CA GLY A 66 -4.65 12.51 -1.78
C GLY A 66 -5.65 12.23 -2.90
N THR A 67 -5.25 11.51 -3.96
CA THR A 67 -6.13 11.00 -5.01
C THR A 67 -6.11 9.48 -4.98
N GLU A 68 -7.28 8.85 -5.08
CA GLU A 68 -7.40 7.40 -5.20
C GLU A 68 -7.65 6.97 -6.64
N TYR A 69 -6.88 6.00 -7.12
CA TYR A 69 -6.97 5.47 -8.48
C TYR A 69 -7.44 4.02 -8.46
N ALA A 70 -8.42 3.70 -9.31
CA ALA A 70 -8.99 2.35 -9.43
C ALA A 70 -9.16 1.94 -10.90
N TYR A 71 -9.43 0.65 -11.12
CA TYR A 71 -9.74 0.09 -12.44
C TYR A 71 -11.13 -0.56 -12.44
N GLY A 72 -11.99 -0.12 -13.37
CA GLY A 72 -13.34 -0.62 -13.58
C GLY A 72 -13.53 -1.17 -14.99
N GLY A 73 -14.04 -2.41 -15.09
CA GLY A 73 -14.35 -3.01 -16.38
C GLY A 73 -15.54 -2.33 -17.08
N HIS A 74 -15.38 -1.95 -18.35
CA HIS A 74 -16.43 -1.30 -19.14
C HIS A 74 -16.42 -1.76 -20.61
N GLN A 75 -17.39 -1.29 -21.38
CA GLN A 75 -17.62 -1.69 -22.79
C GLN A 75 -16.94 -0.79 -23.83
N TYR A 76 -16.43 0.37 -23.41
CA TYR A 76 -15.91 1.44 -24.27
C TYR A 76 -14.41 1.27 -24.61
N PRO A 77 -13.88 1.96 -25.65
CA PRO A 77 -12.47 1.87 -26.04
C PRO A 77 -11.56 2.83 -25.23
N PHE A 78 -11.58 2.74 -23.91
CA PHE A 78 -10.61 3.41 -23.01
C PHE A 78 -10.00 2.42 -21.99
N THR A 79 -9.17 2.90 -21.06
CA THR A 79 -8.33 2.05 -20.19
C THR A 79 -9.00 1.48 -18.94
N GLY A 80 -10.21 1.93 -18.60
CA GLY A 80 -10.91 1.60 -17.36
C GLY A 80 -10.30 2.17 -16.09
N ILE A 81 -9.22 2.95 -16.19
CA ILE A 81 -8.61 3.64 -15.06
C ILE A 81 -9.38 4.93 -14.81
N PHE A 82 -9.74 5.17 -13.55
CA PHE A 82 -10.41 6.39 -13.09
C PHE A 82 -9.88 6.81 -11.72
N ASP A 83 -10.06 8.10 -11.39
CA ASP A 83 -9.76 8.71 -10.11
C ASP A 83 -11.03 9.04 -9.32
N ILE A 84 -10.95 8.94 -7.99
CA ILE A 84 -12.01 9.31 -7.04
C ILE A 84 -11.43 10.08 -5.85
N ASN A 85 -12.30 10.76 -5.10
CA ASN A 85 -11.95 11.19 -3.75
C ASN A 85 -11.66 9.95 -2.89
N PRO A 86 -10.58 9.95 -2.08
CA PRO A 86 -10.25 8.80 -1.25
C PRO A 86 -11.43 8.30 -0.42
N ARG A 87 -11.75 7.01 -0.56
CA ARG A 87 -12.81 6.31 0.19
C ARG A 87 -14.25 6.72 -0.16
N ASP A 88 -14.47 7.41 -1.28
CA ASP A 88 -15.82 7.75 -1.73
C ASP A 88 -16.50 6.58 -2.45
N GLU A 89 -17.06 5.66 -1.67
CA GLU A 89 -17.77 4.46 -2.15
C GLU A 89 -18.93 4.77 -3.12
N ARG A 90 -19.46 6.00 -3.12
CA ARG A 90 -20.57 6.42 -3.99
C ARG A 90 -20.14 6.56 -5.46
N ASP A 91 -18.89 6.92 -5.71
CA ASP A 91 -18.32 7.00 -7.07
C ASP A 91 -18.05 5.60 -7.65
N LEU A 92 -17.91 4.58 -6.79
CA LEU A 92 -17.86 3.16 -7.18
C LEU A 92 -19.27 2.57 -7.36
N GLY A 93 -20.24 3.04 -6.58
CA GLY A 93 -21.67 2.73 -6.67
C GLY A 93 -22.23 1.87 -5.52
N ASP A 94 -23.55 1.81 -5.40
CA ASP A 94 -24.31 1.32 -4.22
C ASP A 94 -23.96 -0.09 -3.67
N GLN A 95 -23.25 -0.93 -4.42
CA GLN A 95 -22.80 -2.26 -3.95
C GLN A 95 -21.45 -2.24 -3.21
N PHE A 96 -20.66 -1.18 -3.34
CA PHE A 96 -19.37 -1.04 -2.68
C PHE A 96 -19.54 -0.44 -1.29
N ARG A 97 -18.81 -0.96 -0.30
CA ARG A 97 -18.71 -0.36 1.02
C ARG A 97 -17.27 -0.36 1.52
N PHE A 98 -16.77 0.78 1.96
CA PHE A 98 -15.42 0.91 2.50
C PHE A 98 -15.26 0.09 3.80
N ARG A 99 -14.04 -0.44 4.05
CA ARG A 99 -13.74 -1.40 5.12
C ARG A 99 -12.67 -0.93 6.10
#